data_AF-A0AAV4IM87-F1
#
_entry.id   AF-A0AAV4IM87-F1
#
_cell.length_a   1.000
_cell.length_b   1.000
_cell.length_c   1.000
_cell.angle_alpha   90.00
_cell.angle_beta   90.00
_cell.angle_gamma   90.00
#
_symmetry.space_group_name_H-M   'P 1'
#
loop_
_entity.id
_entity.type
_entity.pdbx_description
1 polymer ?
#
loop_
_entity_poly.entity_id
_entity_poly.type
_entity_poly.pdbx_seq_one_letter_code
_entity_poly.pdbx_strand_id
1 'polypeptide(L)'
;MFLNTTQEDFIIFALAIGDGVDLSELKAMVINESYIYEVNSFDTLQDFLPTLQNNLCSELPLPQDVEDGVTAPPFHLRGPSLEIFNSTSRV
;
A
#
# COMPACT_ATOMS: atom_id res chain seq x y z
N MET A 1 -21.56 -11.34 5.20
CA MET A 1 -21.77 -10.04 4.56
C MET A 1 -20.76 -9.97 3.44
N PHE A 2 -21.21 -10.02 2.19
CA PHE A 2 -20.31 -9.99 1.02
C PHE A 2 -20.27 -8.56 0.53
N LEU A 3 -19.09 -7.94 0.50
CA LEU A 3 -18.93 -6.66 -0.18
C LEU A 3 -18.98 -6.98 -1.69
N ASN A 4 -20.06 -6.52 -2.34
CA ASN A 4 -20.24 -6.63 -3.78
C ASN A 4 -19.53 -5.45 -4.44
N THR A 5 -18.24 -5.61 -4.72
CA THR A 5 -17.38 -4.53 -5.23
C THR A 5 -17.26 -4.61 -6.75
N THR A 6 -18.36 -4.41 -7.45
CA THR A 6 -18.28 -4.01 -8.86
C THR A 6 -18.24 -2.49 -8.90
N GLN A 7 -17.04 -1.95 -9.16
CA GLN A 7 -16.62 -0.53 -9.18
C GLN A 7 -16.17 0.04 -7.83
N GLU A 8 -14.96 -0.30 -7.36
CA GLU A 8 -14.23 0.60 -6.46
C GLU A 8 -12.77 0.71 -6.89
N ASP A 9 -12.31 1.95 -7.12
CA ASP A 9 -10.97 2.35 -7.57
C ASP A 9 -9.93 2.23 -6.44
N PHE A 10 -10.02 1.19 -5.62
CA PHE A 10 -9.06 0.98 -4.54
C PHE A 10 -8.48 -0.43 -4.56
N ILE A 11 -7.25 -0.50 -4.05
CA ILE A 11 -6.53 -1.75 -3.85
C ILE A 11 -6.46 -1.98 -2.34
N ILE A 12 -6.93 -3.14 -1.89
CA ILE A 12 -6.83 -3.56 -0.49
C ILE A 12 -5.56 -4.39 -0.31
N PHE A 13 -4.69 -3.93 0.58
CA PHE A 13 -3.56 -4.69 1.11
C PHE A 13 -3.86 -5.09 2.56
N ALA A 14 -3.62 -6.35 2.90
CA ALA A 14 -3.89 -6.90 4.22
C ALA A 14 -2.57 -7.28 4.92
N LEU A 15 -2.47 -6.97 6.21
CA LEU A 15 -1.31 -7.30 7.03
C LEU A 15 -1.77 -8.13 8.25
N ALA A 16 -1.40 -9.40 8.26
CA ALA A 16 -1.58 -10.30 9.40
C ALA A 16 -0.37 -10.20 10.34
N ILE A 17 -0.62 -10.07 11.64
CA ILE A 17 0.42 -9.98 12.68
C ILE A 17 0.21 -11.09 13.71
N GLY A 18 1.15 -12.03 13.77
CA GLY A 18 1.12 -13.19 14.67
C GLY A 18 0.24 -14.34 14.18
N ASP A 19 0.29 -15.46 14.91
CA ASP A 19 -0.29 -16.74 14.45
C ASP A 19 -1.81 -16.88 14.68
N GLY A 20 -2.43 -15.89 15.33
CA GLY A 20 -3.85 -15.91 15.70
C GLY A 20 -4.80 -15.32 14.66
N VAL A 21 -4.29 -14.94 13.48
CA VAL A 21 -5.07 -14.24 12.46
C VAL A 21 -5.83 -15.23 11.58
N ASP A 22 -7.12 -14.97 11.34
CA ASP A 22 -7.89 -15.73 10.36
C ASP A 22 -7.57 -15.25 8.94
N LEU A 23 -6.70 -15.99 8.26
CA LEU A 23 -6.35 -15.69 6.87
C LEU A 23 -7.56 -15.80 5.92
N SER A 24 -8.61 -16.53 6.28
CA SER A 24 -9.83 -16.62 5.46
C SER A 24 -10.58 -15.30 5.42
N GLU A 25 -10.56 -14.53 6.51
CA GLU A 25 -11.15 -13.20 6.58
C GLU A 25 -10.38 -12.23 5.69
N LEU A 26 -9.05 -12.24 5.76
CA LEU A 26 -8.21 -11.38 4.93
C LEU A 26 -8.35 -11.69 3.43
N LYS A 27 -8.43 -12.97 3.07
CA LYS A 27 -8.69 -13.42 1.69
C LYS A 27 -10.03 -12.93 1.15
N ALA A 28 -11.04 -12.78 2.01
CA ALA A 28 -12.34 -12.26 1.62
C ALA A 28 -12.32 -10.74 1.36
N MET A 29 -11.30 -10.02 1.82
CA MET A 29 -11.15 -8.58 1.65
C MET A 29 -10.29 -8.20 0.45
N VAL A 30 -9.25 -8.99 0.13
CA VAL A 30 -8.31 -8.67 -0.95
C VAL A 30 -8.79 -9.17 -2.30
N ILE A 31 -8.45 -8.44 -3.37
CA ILE A 31 -8.70 -8.86 -4.76
C ILE A 31 -7.67 -9.91 -5.20
N ASN A 32 -6.42 -9.77 -4.75
CA ASN A 32 -5.33 -10.69 -5.01
C ASN A 32 -4.72 -11.13 -3.68
N GLU A 33 -4.63 -12.45 -3.45
CA GLU A 33 -4.02 -13.00 -2.23
C GLU A 33 -2.55 -12.61 -2.05
N SER A 34 -1.87 -12.20 -3.13
CA SER A 34 -0.50 -11.66 -3.09
C SER A 34 -0.40 -10.33 -2.33
N TYR A 35 -1.54 -9.68 -2.03
CA TYR A 35 -1.61 -8.46 -1.22
C TYR A 35 -1.80 -8.75 0.27
N ILE A 36 -1.78 -10.03 0.67
CA ILE A 36 -1.73 -10.46 2.07
C ILE A 36 -0.27 -10.61 2.47
N TYR A 37 0.13 -9.87 3.50
CA TYR A 37 1.44 -9.98 4.12
C TYR A 37 1.29 -10.52 5.53
N GLU A 38 2.20 -11.38 5.93
CA GLU A 38 2.23 -11.97 7.26
C GLU A 38 3.54 -11.58 7.96
N VAL A 39 3.42 -11.11 9.20
CA VAL A 39 4.57 -10.86 10.07
C VAL A 39 4.35 -11.53 11.42
N ASN A 40 5.42 -12.03 12.03
CA ASN A 40 5.30 -12.86 13.24
C ASN A 40 5.00 -12.06 14.51
N SER A 41 5.42 -10.80 14.59
CA SER A 41 5.16 -9.94 15.76
C SER A 41 5.15 -8.46 15.41
N PHE A 42 4.58 -7.65 16.31
CA PHE A 42 4.60 -6.19 16.21
C PHE A 42 6.02 -5.61 16.19
N ASP A 43 6.99 -6.28 16.82
CA ASP A 43 8.38 -5.82 16.86
C ASP A 43 9.02 -5.82 15.48
N THR A 44 8.61 -6.75 14.61
CA THR A 44 9.16 -6.89 13.24
C THR A 44 8.51 -5.95 12.21
N LEU A 45 7.51 -5.17 12.61
CA LEU A 45 6.82 -4.26 11.69
C LEU A 45 7.74 -3.20 11.09
N GLN A 46 8.66 -2.67 11.90
CA GLN A 46 9.57 -1.62 11.46
C GLN A 46 10.48 -2.09 10.32
N ASP A 47 10.90 -3.35 10.37
CA ASP A 47 11.73 -4.00 9.35
C ASP A 47 10.92 -4.37 8.09
N PHE A 48 9.60 -4.56 8.24
CA PHE A 48 8.69 -4.87 7.14
C PHE A 48 8.26 -3.63 6.33
N LEU A 49 8.24 -2.44 6.94
CA LEU A 49 7.79 -1.19 6.29
C LEU A 49 8.44 -0.90 4.93
N PRO A 50 9.76 -1.09 4.71
CA PRO A 50 10.37 -0.86 3.40
C PRO A 50 9.80 -1.77 2.30
N THR A 51 9.51 -3.03 2.64
CA THR A 51 8.90 -4.00 1.72
C THR A 51 7.50 -3.55 1.33
N LEU A 52 6.69 -3.16 2.32
CA LEU A 52 5.34 -2.66 2.07
C LEU A 52 5.38 -1.40 1.18
N GLN A 53 6.25 -0.44 1.48
CA GLN A 53 6.42 0.78 0.68
C GLN A 53 6.76 0.48 -0.79
N ASN A 54 7.69 -0.43 -1.04
CA ASN A 54 8.09 -0.79 -2.40
C ASN A 54 6.94 -1.42 -3.20
N ASN A 55 6.17 -2.29 -2.57
CA ASN A 55 5.03 -2.92 -3.22
C ASN A 55 3.92 -1.90 -3.52
N LEU A 56 3.58 -1.04 -2.55
CA LEU A 56 2.59 0.03 -2.76
C LEU A 56 2.96 0.96 -3.92
N CYS A 57 4.23 1.35 -4.01
CA CYS A 57 4.71 2.22 -5.08
C CYS A 57 4.78 1.55 -6.45
N SER A 58 4.86 0.21 -6.50
CA SER A 58 4.93 -0.56 -7.74
C SER A 58 3.54 -0.91 -8.29
N GLU A 59 2.53 -0.98 -7.41
CA GLU A 59 1.15 -1.33 -7.77
C GLU A 59 0.31 -0.14 -8.23
N LEU A 60 0.88 1.07 -8.23
CA LEU A 60 0.21 2.24 -8.81
C LEU A 60 0.08 2.00 -10.32
N PRO A 61 -1.14 1.89 -10.86
CA PRO A 61 -1.33 2.00 -12.29
C PRO A 61 -0.73 3.35 -12.67
N LEU A 62 0.28 3.35 -13.55
CA LEU A 62 0.58 4.57 -14.28
C LEU A 62 -0.76 5.06 -14.85
N PRO A 63 -1.09 6.36 -14.75
CA PRO A 63 -2.36 6.87 -15.25
C PRO A 63 -2.61 6.28 -16.64
N GLN A 64 -3.66 5.48 -16.78
CA GLN A 64 -4.11 4.98 -18.08
C GLN A 64 -4.86 6.12 -18.77
N ASP A 65 -4.16 7.23 -18.94
CA ASP A 65 -4.50 8.34 -19.85
C ASP A 65 -3.46 8.33 -20.99
N VAL A 66 -3.06 7.16 -21.46
CA VAL A 66 -2.35 7.03 -22.75
C VAL A 66 -3.36 6.54 -23.78
N GLU A 67 -4.41 7.34 -23.98
CA GLU A 67 -5.02 7.41 -25.30
C GLU A 67 -4.30 8.53 -26.08
N ASP A 68 -3.48 8.08 -27.04
CA ASP A 68 -3.09 8.80 -28.24
C ASP A 68 -2.38 10.17 -28.07
N GLY A 69 -1.05 10.14 -28.00
CA GLY A 69 -0.23 11.15 -28.68
C GLY A 69 -0.24 12.59 -28.18
N VAL A 70 -0.27 12.87 -26.87
CA VAL A 70 0.02 14.23 -26.36
C VAL A 70 1.12 14.18 -25.30
N THR A 71 2.21 14.89 -25.58
CA THR A 71 3.39 15.09 -24.72
C THR A 71 2.95 15.51 -23.32
N ALA A 72 3.31 14.70 -22.30
CA ALA A 72 3.00 15.02 -20.91
C ALA A 72 3.56 16.40 -20.53
N PRO A 73 2.76 17.32 -19.93
CA PRO A 73 3.33 18.47 -19.24
C PRO A 73 4.19 17.96 -18.08
N PRO A 74 5.27 18.68 -17.71
CA PRO A 74 6.17 18.21 -16.66
C PRO A 74 5.38 18.06 -15.38
N PHE A 75 5.21 16.82 -14.92
CA PHE A 75 4.76 16.53 -13.58
C PHE A 75 5.80 17.12 -12.64
N HIS A 76 5.53 18.31 -12.11
CA HIS A 76 6.20 18.77 -10.91
C HIS A 76 5.72 17.87 -9.79
N LEU A 77 6.55 16.87 -9.47
CA LEU A 77 6.54 16.21 -8.17
C LEU A 77 6.81 17.28 -7.12
N ARG A 78 5.79 18.05 -6.76
CA ARG A 78 5.78 18.83 -5.54
C ARG A 78 5.47 17.85 -4.41
N GLY A 79 6.36 16.87 -4.23
CA GLY A 79 6.40 16.12 -2.99
C GLY A 79 6.62 17.13 -1.86
N PRO A 80 6.03 16.94 -0.68
CA PRO A 80 6.55 17.61 0.50
C PRO A 80 8.03 17.25 0.59
N SER A 81 8.89 18.26 0.50
CA SER A 81 10.32 18.13 0.77
C SER A 81 10.47 17.29 2.03
N LEU A 82 11.35 16.28 2.00
CA LEU A 82 11.72 15.44 3.14
C LEU A 82 12.35 16.32 4.24
N GLU A 83 11.52 17.07 4.96
CA GLU A 83 11.91 18.06 5.97
C GLU A 83 11.02 17.93 7.23
N ILE A 84 10.25 16.86 7.41
CA ILE A 84 9.44 16.65 8.63
C ILE A 84 9.51 15.22 9.12
N PHE A 85 10.72 14.69 9.36
CA PHE A 85 10.92 13.66 10.39
C PHE A 85 12.32 13.82 11.01
N ASN A 86 12.59 15.00 11.57
CA ASN A 86 13.50 15.09 12.70
C ASN A 86 12.69 15.32 13.98
N SER A 87 12.13 14.24 14.54
CA SER A 87 11.61 14.28 15.90
C SER A 87 12.77 13.96 16.85
N THR A 88 13.60 14.96 17.13
CA THR A 88 14.44 14.91 18.32
C THR A 88 13.54 15.25 19.50
N SER A 89 13.05 14.24 20.20
CA SER A 89 12.46 14.41 21.52
C SER A 89 13.47 15.10 22.44
N ARG A 90 13.07 16.20 23.07
CA ARG A 90 13.68 16.66 24.31
C ARG A 90 12.60 16.99 25.32
N VAL A 91 12.69 16.28 26.44
CA VAL A 91 12.04 16.50 27.73
C VAL A 91 12.32 17.92 28.23
#